data_AF-A0A094ACP2-F1
#
_entry.id   AF-A0A094ACP2-F1
#
_cell.length_a   1.000
_cell.length_b   1.000
_cell.length_c   1.000
_cell.angle_alpha   90.00
_cell.angle_beta   90.00
_cell.angle_gamma   90.00
#
_symmetry.space_group_name_H-M   'P 1'
#
loop_
_entity.id
_entity.type
_entity.pdbx_description
1 polymer ?
#
loop_
_entity_poly.entity_id
_entity_poly.type
_entity_poly.pdbx_seq_one_letter_code
_entity_poly.pdbx_strand_id
1 'polypeptide(L)' 'MATTNRDVRNHFLFEIATEVANRVGGIYSVIKSKAPVTTAEYGDRYTLIGPLNRQSVRTPPKNARND' A
#
# COMPACT_ATOMS: atom_id res chain seq x y z
N MET A 1 -22.24 30.34 -1.54
CA MET A 1 -21.22 29.40 -1.06
C MET A 1 -21.66 28.01 -1.49
N ALA A 2 -20.96 27.36 -2.42
CA ALA A 2 -21.25 25.97 -2.75
C ALA A 2 -20.91 25.12 -1.52
N THR A 3 -21.89 24.44 -0.97
CA THR A 3 -21.66 23.43 0.07
C THR A 3 -20.86 22.32 -0.57
N THR A 4 -19.55 22.31 -0.34
CA THR A 4 -18.64 21.25 -0.78
C THR A 4 -18.99 19.97 0.00
N ASN A 5 -19.98 19.24 -0.52
CA ASN A 5 -20.40 17.98 0.05
C ASN A 5 -19.31 16.94 -0.25
N ARG A 6 -18.63 16.45 0.78
CA ARG A 6 -17.59 15.44 0.64
C ARG A 6 -18.25 14.08 0.47
N ASP A 7 -17.85 13.34 -0.55
CA ASP A 7 -18.31 11.96 -0.72
C ASP A 7 -17.66 11.06 0.34
N VAL A 8 -18.46 10.65 1.32
CA VAL A 8 -18.05 9.76 2.43
C VAL A 8 -18.14 8.28 2.08
N ARG A 9 -18.65 7.91 0.91
CA ARG A 9 -18.76 6.51 0.46
C ARG A 9 -17.64 6.15 -0.51
N ASN A 10 -17.31 7.06 -1.43
CA ASN A 10 -16.25 6.86 -2.43
C ASN A 10 -14.94 7.58 -2.06
N HIS A 11 -14.60 7.63 -0.77
CA HIS A 11 -13.39 8.28 -0.31
C HIS A 11 -12.12 7.49 -0.69
N PHE A 12 -10.99 8.17 -0.74
CA PHE A 12 -9.67 7.53 -0.83
C PHE A 12 -9.24 7.00 0.53
N LEU A 13 -8.42 5.95 0.53
CA LEU A 13 -7.81 5.36 1.72
C LEU A 13 -6.29 5.34 1.56
N PHE A 14 -5.60 6.07 2.43
CA PHE A 14 -4.13 6.06 2.51
C PHE A 14 -3.70 5.45 3.83
N GLU A 15 -2.91 4.37 3.76
CA GLU A 15 -2.30 3.76 4.94
C GLU A 15 -0.80 4.00 4.94
N ILE A 16 -0.32 4.54 6.06
CA ILE A 16 1.05 5.04 6.17
C ILE A 16 1.77 4.25 7.25
N ALA A 17 2.90 3.63 6.89
CA ALA A 17 3.77 2.99 7.87
C ALA A 17 5.23 2.96 7.38
N THR A 18 6.17 2.97 8.33
CA THR A 18 7.60 2.77 8.07
C THR A 18 7.92 1.41 7.46
N GLU A 19 7.01 0.45 7.62
CA GLU A 19 7.14 -0.93 7.18
C GLU A 19 6.44 -1.23 5.84
N VAL A 20 5.83 -0.24 5.17
CA VAL A 20 5.35 -0.42 3.79
C VAL A 20 6.55 -0.71 2.89
N ALA A 21 6.48 -1.83 2.16
CA ALA A 21 7.54 -2.32 1.29
C ALA A 21 8.92 -2.52 1.98
N ASN A 22 8.96 -2.58 3.32
CA ASN A 22 10.18 -2.68 4.09
C ASN A 22 9.94 -3.50 5.37
N ARG A 23 10.33 -4.78 5.37
CA ARG A 23 10.09 -5.66 6.52
C ARG A 23 11.09 -5.39 7.65
N VAL A 24 10.63 -4.75 8.72
CA VAL A 24 11.43 -4.45 9.92
C VAL A 24 10.94 -5.25 11.13
N GLY A 25 9.62 -5.41 11.27
CA GLY A 25 8.97 -6.01 12.41
C GLY A 25 7.60 -6.60 12.06
N GLY A 26 6.67 -6.55 13.02
CA GLY A 26 5.35 -7.16 12.89
C GLY A 26 4.39 -6.38 11.99
N ILE A 27 4.61 -5.08 11.79
CA ILE A 27 3.67 -4.23 11.05
C ILE A 27 3.65 -4.62 9.57
N TYR A 28 4.79 -4.99 8.98
CA TYR A 28 4.83 -5.54 7.63
C TYR A 28 3.87 -6.73 7.46
N SER A 29 3.84 -7.65 8.44
CA SER A 29 2.96 -8.83 8.39
C SER A 29 1.49 -8.44 8.49
N VAL A 30 1.16 -7.45 9.33
CA VAL A 30 -0.21 -6.93 9.47
C VAL A 30 -0.67 -6.27 8.18
N ILE A 31 0.14 -5.39 7.59
CA ILE A 31 -0.18 -4.75 6.32
C ILE A 31 -0.34 -5.80 5.21
N LYS A 32 0.60 -6.76 5.14
CA LYS A 32 0.56 -7.83 4.14
C LYS A 32 -0.68 -8.72 4.26
N SER A 33 -1.11 -9.07 5.47
CA SER A 33 -2.30 -9.90 5.65
C SER A 33 -3.61 -9.15 5.40
N LYS A 34 -3.63 -7.82 5.62
CA LYS A 34 -4.82 -6.98 5.41
C LYS A 34 -4.97 -6.46 3.98
N ALA A 35 -3.86 -6.22 3.27
CA ALA A 35 -3.89 -5.62 1.94
C ALA A 35 -4.86 -6.31 0.95
N PRO A 36 -4.96 -7.66 0.88
CA PRO A 36 -5.89 -8.30 -0.05
C PRO A 36 -7.37 -7.94 0.18
N VAL A 37 -7.82 -7.92 1.44
CA VAL A 37 -9.22 -7.58 1.75
C VAL A 37 -9.47 -6.09 1.57
N THR A 38 -8.52 -5.22 1.93
CA THR A 38 -8.67 -3.77 1.76
C THR A 38 -8.66 -3.37 0.29
N THR A 39 -7.82 -4.00 -0.55
CA THR A 39 -7.85 -3.81 -2.00
C THR A 39 -9.15 -4.31 -2.61
N ALA A 40 -9.74 -5.41 -2.13
CA ALA A 40 -11.04 -5.88 -2.60
C ALA A 40 -12.18 -4.89 -2.31
N GLU A 41 -12.10 -4.16 -1.19
CA GLU A 41 -13.11 -3.17 -0.79
C GLU A 41 -12.93 -1.80 -1.50
N TYR A 42 -11.69 -1.33 -1.63
CA TYR A 42 -11.38 0.02 -2.11
C TYR A 42 -10.89 0.08 -3.56
N GLY A 43 -10.36 -1.01 -4.10
CA GLY A 43 -9.72 -1.05 -5.41
C GLY A 43 -8.62 0.01 -5.53
N ASP A 44 -8.64 0.78 -6.61
CA ASP A 44 -7.66 1.83 -6.92
C ASP A 44 -7.69 3.02 -5.96
N ARG A 45 -8.70 3.11 -5.08
CA ARG A 45 -8.78 4.15 -4.05
C ARG A 45 -7.90 3.85 -2.83
N TYR A 46 -7.28 2.68 -2.77
CA TYR A 46 -6.38 2.28 -1.69
C TYR A 46 -4.93 2.47 -2.07
N THR A 47 -4.16 3.15 -1.21
CA THR A 47 -2.73 3.36 -1.43
C THR A 47 -1.96 3.22 -0.13
N LEU A 48 -0.88 2.43 -0.19
CA LEU A 48 0.10 2.30 0.88
C LEU A 48 1.23 3.32 0.66
N ILE A 49 1.62 4.03 1.71
CA ILE A 49 2.72 5.01 1.66
C ILE A 49 3.75 4.67 2.74
N GLY A 50 5.02 4.63 2.36
CA GLY A 50 6.13 4.46 3.29
C GLY A 50 7.45 4.97 2.73
N PRO A 51 8.50 5.00 3.57
CA PRO A 51 9.82 5.43 3.15
C PRO A 51 10.38 4.50 2.06
N LEU A 52 10.95 5.10 1.02
CA LEU A 52 11.62 4.34 -0.04
C LEU A 52 12.89 3.68 0.51
N ASN A 53 12.81 2.37 0.79
CA ASN A 53 13.99 1.55 1.01
C ASN A 53 14.49 1.00 -0.34
N ARG A 54 15.54 1.61 -0.88
CA ARG A 54 16.12 1.21 -2.19
C ARG A 54 16.61 -0.24 -2.23
N GLN A 55 17.00 -0.81 -1.10
CA GLN A 55 17.46 -2.21 -1.02
C GLN A 55 16.28 -3.18 -1.13
N SER A 56 15.17 -2.87 -0.45
CA SER A 56 13.96 -3.71 -0.46
C SER A 56 13.16 -3.58 -1.75
N VAL A 57 13.09 -2.38 -2.32
CA VAL A 57 12.31 -2.10 -3.55
C VAL A 57 12.98 -2.66 -4.80
N ARG A 58 14.31 -2.76 -4.83
CA ARG A 58 15.07 -3.34 -5.95
C ARG A 58 15.32 -4.83 -5.75
N THR A 59 14.28 -5.62 -5.49
CA THR A 59 14.37 -7.06 -5.69
C THR A 59 13.80 -7.37 -7.07
N PRO A 60 14.63 -7.52 -8.13
CA PRO A 60 14.12 -8.01 -9.40
C PRO A 60 13.43 -9.36 -9.16
N PRO A 61 12.36 -9.69 -9.91
CA PRO A 61 11.74 -11.00 -9.82
C PRO A 61 12.84 -12.08 -9.94
N LYS A 62 12.80 -13.10 -9.07
CA LYS A 62 13.84 -14.15 -8.97
C LYS A 62 14.06 -14.94 -10.28
N ASN A 63 13.31 -14.61 -11.33
CA ASN A 63 13.25 -15.23 -12.64
C ASN A 63 13.54 -14.27 -13.81
N ALA A 64 13.99 -13.02 -13.59
CA ALA A 64 14.35 -12.09 -14.68
C ALA A 64 15.82 -12.20 -15.16
N ARG A 65 16.43 -13.39 -15.05
CA ARG A 65 17.75 -13.70 -15.61
C ARG A 65 17.70 -15.05 -16.34
N ASN A 66 17.08 -15.09 -17.51
CA ASN A 66 17.60 -15.80 -18.69
C ASN A 66 16.66 -15.58 -19.89
N ASP A 67 16.80 -14.41 -20.50
CA ASP A 67 16.44 -14.10 -21.88
C ASP A 67 17.62 -13.32 -22.47
#